data_AF-A0A7S6M6I9-F1
#
_entry.id   AF-A0A7S6M6I9-F1
#
_cell.length_a   1.000
_cell.length_b   1.000
_cell.length_c   1.000
_cell.angle_alpha   90.00
_cell.angle_beta   90.00
_cell.angle_gamma   90.00
#
_symmetry.space_group_name_H-M   'P 1'
#
loop_
_entity.id
_entity.type
_entity.pdbx_description
1 polymer ?
#
loop_
_entity_poly.entity_id
_entity_poly.type
_entity_poly.pdbx_seq_one_letter_code
_entity_poly.pdbx_strand_id
1 'polypeptide(L)'
;MTLNHTEHPFVKPDLELRDYRRALTHSGDVSVGAFARRRRRTRILIATGGAALLLLAGVLYSFLRPPARTIPATFEVHVLCAAAECGHVAQLRVPVGRQFPIACPACGQHAARPLWRCHECSHEFLPRDESAPACPRCRSTKVGSAAASP
;
A
#
# COMPACT_ATOMS: atom_id res chain seq x y z
N MET A 1 3.76 -53.58 23.88
CA MET A 1 2.98 -54.25 22.82
C MET A 1 3.07 -53.39 21.56
N THR A 2 3.97 -53.74 20.65
CA THR A 2 4.27 -53.00 19.41
C THR A 2 3.61 -53.74 18.24
N LEU A 3 2.71 -53.05 17.52
CA LEU A 3 2.02 -53.59 16.35
C LEU A 3 2.93 -53.50 15.13
N ASN A 4 3.28 -54.65 14.55
CA ASN A 4 4.02 -54.77 13.29
C ASN A 4 3.08 -54.43 12.12
N HIS A 5 3.33 -53.31 11.46
CA HIS A 5 2.74 -52.98 10.16
C HIS A 5 3.48 -53.76 9.06
N THR A 6 2.82 -54.75 8.47
CA THR A 6 3.27 -55.42 7.24
C THR A 6 2.96 -54.53 6.04
N GLU A 7 3.99 -53.87 5.52
CA GLU A 7 3.94 -53.14 4.25
C GLU A 7 3.83 -54.14 3.10
N HIS A 8 2.67 -54.18 2.43
CA HIS A 8 2.54 -54.90 1.16
C HIS A 8 3.17 -54.06 0.04
N PRO A 9 4.17 -54.58 -0.69
CA PRO A 9 4.77 -53.87 -1.81
C PRO A 9 3.71 -53.69 -2.91
N PHE A 10 3.42 -52.44 -3.21
CA PHE A 10 2.53 -52.04 -4.29
C PHE A 10 3.25 -52.29 -5.63
N VAL A 11 3.17 -53.51 -6.13
CA VAL A 11 3.68 -53.88 -7.46
C VAL A 11 2.75 -53.23 -8.49
N LYS A 12 3.21 -52.15 -9.13
CA LYS A 12 2.53 -51.61 -10.31
C LYS A 12 2.64 -52.68 -11.41
N PRO A 13 1.54 -53.26 -11.89
CA PRO A 13 1.62 -54.15 -13.04
C PRO A 13 2.15 -53.32 -14.21
N ASP A 14 3.21 -53.80 -14.85
CA ASP A 14 3.67 -53.29 -16.12
C ASP A 14 2.56 -53.52 -17.14
N LEU A 15 1.69 -52.51 -17.30
CA LEU A 15 0.70 -52.49 -18.36
C LEU A 15 1.44 -52.44 -19.69
N GLU A 16 1.60 -53.60 -20.32
CA GLU A 16 2.11 -53.70 -21.68
C GLU A 16 1.21 -52.88 -22.62
N LEU A 17 1.81 -51.97 -23.38
CA LEU A 17 1.15 -51.17 -24.42
C LEU A 17 0.35 -51.99 -25.45
N ARG A 18 0.60 -53.31 -25.54
CA ARG A 18 -0.10 -54.23 -26.43
C ARG A 18 -1.55 -54.46 -26.02
N ASP A 19 -1.87 -54.44 -24.73
CA ASP A 19 -3.24 -54.66 -24.25
C ASP A 19 -4.16 -53.47 -24.54
N TYR A 20 -3.61 -52.26 -24.56
CA TYR A 20 -4.34 -51.06 -24.98
C TYR A 20 -4.80 -51.14 -26.44
N ARG A 21 -4.08 -51.86 -27.31
CA ARG A 21 -4.38 -51.91 -28.75
C ARG A 21 -5.59 -52.79 -29.08
N ARG A 22 -5.87 -53.82 -28.25
CA ARG A 22 -7.08 -54.65 -28.35
C ARG A 22 -8.32 -53.96 -27.79
N ALA A 23 -8.15 -53.05 -26.84
CA ALA A 23 -9.26 -52.27 -26.29
C ALA A 23 -9.77 -51.16 -27.21
N LEU A 24 -9.11 -50.91 -28.36
CA LEU A 24 -9.41 -49.81 -29.29
C LEU A 24 -10.14 -50.25 -30.57
N THR A 25 -10.55 -51.52 -30.68
CA THR A 25 -11.17 -52.07 -31.91
C THR A 25 -12.68 -51.82 -32.02
N HIS A 26 -13.33 -51.25 -31.01
CA HIS A 26 -14.72 -50.82 -31.13
C HIS A 26 -14.80 -49.43 -31.73
N SER A 27 -15.70 -49.26 -32.71
CA SER A 27 -15.93 -47.99 -33.44
C SER A 27 -16.24 -46.80 -32.50
N GLY A 28 -16.64 -47.07 -31.25
CA GLY A 28 -16.79 -46.08 -30.19
C GLY A 28 -15.49 -45.43 -29.71
N ASP A 29 -14.34 -46.11 -29.73
CA ASP A 29 -13.11 -45.60 -29.09
C ASP A 29 -12.42 -44.49 -29.88
N VAL A 30 -12.63 -44.45 -31.21
CA VAL A 30 -12.17 -43.34 -32.06
C VAL A 30 -12.88 -42.03 -31.66
N SER A 31 -14.16 -42.13 -31.27
CA SER A 31 -14.93 -40.99 -30.79
C SER A 31 -14.45 -40.51 -29.43
N VAL A 32 -14.03 -41.42 -28.54
CA VAL A 32 -13.45 -41.11 -27.22
C VAL A 32 -12.11 -40.36 -27.39
N GLY A 33 -11.26 -40.80 -28.32
CA GLY A 33 -9.99 -40.13 -28.63
C GLY A 33 -10.17 -38.72 -29.20
N ALA A 34 -11.17 -38.51 -30.05
CA ALA A 34 -11.51 -37.19 -30.59
C ALA A 34 -12.07 -36.26 -29.50
N PHE A 35 -12.95 -36.77 -28.63
CA PHE A 35 -13.49 -36.04 -27.49
C PHE A 35 -12.42 -35.64 -26.47
N ALA A 36 -11.47 -36.55 -26.17
CA ALA A 36 -10.37 -36.28 -25.25
C ALA A 36 -9.46 -35.14 -25.74
N ARG A 37 -9.14 -35.11 -27.04
CA ARG A 37 -8.34 -34.02 -27.65
C ARG A 37 -9.09 -32.68 -27.63
N ARG A 38 -10.39 -32.69 -27.93
CA ARG A 38 -11.23 -31.48 -27.89
C ARG A 38 -11.29 -30.89 -26.48
N ARG A 39 -11.50 -31.72 -25.46
CA ARG A 39 -11.56 -31.28 -24.05
C ARG A 39 -10.21 -30.75 -23.54
N ARG A 40 -9.09 -31.35 -23.97
CA ARG A 40 -7.73 -30.85 -23.65
C ARG A 40 -7.48 -29.47 -24.26
N ARG A 41 -7.86 -29.26 -25.53
CA ARG A 41 -7.74 -27.94 -26.18
C ARG A 41 -8.56 -26.88 -25.46
N THR A 42 -9.81 -27.17 -25.09
CA THR A 42 -10.64 -26.21 -24.34
C THR A 42 -10.01 -25.83 -22.99
N ARG A 43 -9.47 -26.81 -22.24
CA ARG A 43 -8.77 -26.51 -20.98
C ARG A 43 -7.52 -25.65 -21.20
N ILE A 44 -6.74 -25.95 -22.24
CA ILE A 44 -5.56 -25.15 -22.58
C ILE A 44 -5.98 -23.72 -22.92
N LEU A 45 -7.01 -23.53 -23.76
CA LEU A 45 -7.51 -22.22 -24.15
C LEU A 45 -7.98 -21.40 -22.94
N ILE A 46 -8.71 -22.01 -22.02
CA ILE A 46 -9.18 -21.35 -20.78
C ILE A 46 -7.98 -20.96 -19.92
N ALA A 47 -7.01 -21.86 -19.73
CA ALA A 47 -5.82 -21.59 -18.93
C ALA A 47 -4.97 -20.47 -19.53
N THR A 48 -4.72 -20.50 -20.85
CA THR A 48 -3.95 -19.46 -21.55
C THR A 48 -4.71 -18.13 -21.56
N GLY A 49 -6.03 -18.14 -21.73
CA GLY A 49 -6.85 -16.93 -21.69
C GLY A 49 -6.83 -16.25 -20.32
N GLY A 50 -6.94 -17.04 -19.24
CA GLY A 50 -6.81 -16.53 -17.87
C GLY A 50 -5.42 -15.93 -17.60
N ALA A 51 -4.35 -16.61 -18.03
CA ALA A 51 -2.99 -16.09 -17.88
C ALA A 51 -2.77 -14.78 -18.65
N ALA A 52 -3.29 -14.69 -19.88
CA ALA A 52 -3.21 -13.47 -20.69
C ALA A 52 -3.92 -12.28 -20.03
N LEU A 53 -5.10 -12.52 -19.43
CA LEU A 53 -5.84 -11.49 -18.68
C LEU A 53 -5.06 -10.97 -17.47
N LEU A 54 -4.42 -11.85 -16.71
CA LEU A 54 -3.61 -11.46 -15.55
C LEU A 54 -2.38 -10.63 -15.97
N LEU A 55 -1.72 -11.03 -17.06
CA LEU A 55 -0.60 -10.26 -17.62
C LEU A 55 -1.05 -8.87 -18.08
N LEU A 56 -2.17 -8.78 -18.80
CA LEU A 56 -2.72 -7.51 -19.25
C LEU A 56 -3.07 -6.60 -18.07
N ALA A 57 -3.68 -7.13 -17.02
CA ALA A 57 -3.99 -6.36 -15.81
C ALA A 57 -2.72 -5.85 -15.12
N GLY A 58 -1.66 -6.67 -15.03
CA GLY A 58 -0.38 -6.26 -14.46
C GLY A 58 0.30 -5.14 -15.25
N VAL A 59 0.26 -5.21 -16.58
CA VAL A 59 0.76 -4.15 -17.47
C VAL A 59 -0.07 -2.87 -17.32
N LEU A 60 -1.40 -2.99 -17.33
CA LEU A 60 -2.26 -1.81 -17.15
C LEU A 60 -2.02 -1.15 -15.79
N TYR A 61 -1.85 -1.96 -14.73
CA TYR A 61 -1.53 -1.46 -13.41
C TYR A 61 -0.19 -0.72 -13.38
N SER A 62 0.85 -1.22 -14.06
CA SER A 62 2.15 -0.53 -14.09
C SER A 62 2.10 0.79 -14.86
N PHE A 63 1.31 0.88 -15.93
CA PHE A 63 1.07 2.13 -16.66
C PHE A 63 0.23 3.14 -15.88
N LEU A 64 -0.79 2.67 -15.14
CA LEU A 64 -1.66 3.53 -14.35
C LEU A 64 -1.06 3.90 -12.98
N ARG A 65 0.00 3.20 -12.53
CA ARG A 65 0.63 3.47 -11.25
C ARG A 65 1.16 4.90 -11.27
N PRO A 66 0.60 5.82 -10.46
CA PRO A 66 1.14 7.17 -10.38
C PRO A 66 2.60 7.06 -9.93
N PRO A 67 3.50 7.91 -10.46
CA PRO A 67 4.87 7.95 -9.98
C PRO A 67 4.83 8.09 -8.47
N ALA A 68 5.62 7.29 -7.75
CA ALA A 68 5.69 7.36 -6.30
C ALA A 68 5.94 8.82 -5.94
N ARG A 69 4.95 9.48 -5.32
CA ARG A 69 5.11 10.87 -4.90
C ARG A 69 6.29 10.88 -3.96
N THR A 70 7.39 11.52 -4.39
CA THR A 70 8.52 11.81 -3.51
C THR A 70 7.95 12.67 -2.39
N ILE A 71 7.76 12.08 -1.22
CA ILE A 71 7.35 12.81 -0.03
C ILE A 71 8.46 13.84 0.19
N PRO A 72 8.16 15.15 0.13
CA PRO A 72 9.20 16.15 0.30
C PRO A 72 9.85 15.94 1.66
N ALA A 73 11.19 15.83 1.68
CA ALA A 73 11.93 15.57 2.91
C ALA A 73 11.78 16.70 3.94
N THR A 74 11.36 17.88 3.48
CA THR A 74 11.14 19.08 4.28
C THR A 74 9.81 19.75 3.92
N PHE A 75 9.17 20.38 4.89
CA PHE A 75 7.98 21.19 4.70
C PHE A 75 8.18 22.58 5.33
N GLU A 76 7.49 23.58 4.79
CA GLU A 76 7.55 24.96 5.29
C GLU A 76 6.53 25.18 6.41
N VAL A 77 6.96 25.79 7.50
CA VAL A 77 6.14 26.04 8.70
C VAL A 77 6.40 27.44 9.20
N HIS A 78 5.33 28.19 9.49
CA HIS A 78 5.45 29.41 10.29
C HIS A 78 5.57 29.03 11.76
N VAL A 79 6.66 29.47 12.40
CA VAL A 79 6.91 29.25 13.81
C VAL A 79 6.92 30.57 14.56
N LEU A 80 6.46 30.54 15.81
CA LEU A 80 6.60 31.62 16.77
C LEU A 80 7.47 31.15 17.93
N CYS A 81 8.44 31.98 18.32
CA CYS A 81 9.23 31.74 19.52
C CYS A 81 8.41 32.05 20.78
N ALA A 82 8.15 31.04 21.61
CA ALA A 82 7.42 31.17 22.87
C ALA A 82 8.28 31.74 24.02
N ALA A 83 9.54 32.11 23.77
CA ALA A 83 10.38 32.76 24.76
C ALA A 83 9.85 34.18 25.04
N ALA A 84 9.66 34.51 26.31
CA ALA A 84 8.99 35.75 26.76
C ALA A 84 9.61 37.03 26.18
N GLU A 85 10.92 37.04 25.96
CA GLU A 85 11.66 38.20 25.47
C GLU A 85 11.82 38.23 23.94
N CYS A 86 11.64 37.09 23.26
CA CYS A 86 11.95 36.99 21.83
C CYS A 86 10.74 37.26 20.95
N GLY A 87 9.66 36.50 21.10
CA GLY A 87 8.44 36.64 20.29
C GLY A 87 8.62 36.59 18.77
N HIS A 88 9.79 36.14 18.27
CA HIS A 88 10.13 36.21 16.86
C HIS A 88 9.29 35.21 16.04
N VAL A 89 8.75 35.68 14.91
CA VAL A 89 8.01 34.86 13.93
C VAL A 89 8.90 34.63 12.72
N ALA A 90 9.05 33.38 12.31
CA ALA A 90 9.85 33.01 11.14
C ALA A 90 9.21 31.87 10.35
N GLN A 91 9.47 31.83 9.05
CA GLN A 91 9.15 30.70 8.18
C GLN A 91 10.37 29.79 8.07
N LEU A 92 10.24 28.54 8.49
CA LEU A 92 11.33 27.57 8.51
C LEU A 92 10.99 26.35 7.66
N ARG A 93 11.99 25.82 6.95
CA ARG A 93 11.93 24.50 6.32
C ARG A 93 12.35 23.44 7.33
N VAL A 94 11.41 22.63 7.75
CA VAL A 94 11.61 21.61 8.80
C VAL A 94 11.55 20.22 8.17
N PRO A 95 12.48 19.31 8.50
CA PRO A 95 12.42 17.95 7.99
C PRO A 95 11.21 17.19 8.54
N VAL A 96 10.64 16.30 7.74
CA VAL A 96 9.53 15.43 8.18
C VAL A 96 9.98 14.60 9.38
N GLY A 97 9.14 14.53 10.41
CA GLY A 97 9.43 13.80 11.65
C GLY A 97 10.20 14.59 12.72
N ARG A 98 10.54 15.87 12.49
CA ARG A 98 11.09 16.71 13.55
C ARG A 98 10.04 16.98 14.62
N GLN A 99 10.42 16.85 15.88
CA GLN A 99 9.57 17.19 17.02
C GLN A 99 9.75 18.67 17.38
N PHE A 100 8.63 19.34 17.67
CA PHE A 100 8.62 20.70 18.22
C PHE A 100 8.63 20.63 19.76
N PRO A 101 9.18 21.64 20.46
CA PRO A 101 9.73 22.89 19.94
C PRO A 101 11.13 22.76 19.31
N ILE A 102 11.44 23.62 18.33
CA ILE A 102 12.76 23.71 17.69
C ILE A 102 13.51 24.97 18.16
N ALA A 103 14.81 25.03 17.84
CA ALA A 103 15.63 26.21 18.13
C ALA A 103 15.12 27.42 17.33
N CYS A 104 14.92 28.54 18.02
CA CYS A 104 14.56 29.80 17.39
C CYS A 104 15.76 30.37 16.63
N PRO A 105 15.60 30.81 15.36
CA PRO A 105 16.70 31.39 14.60
C PRO A 105 17.19 32.73 15.15
N ALA A 106 16.37 33.44 15.94
CA ALA A 106 16.72 34.74 16.49
C ALA A 106 17.47 34.63 17.84
N CYS A 107 16.94 33.88 18.81
CA CYS A 107 17.51 33.79 20.15
C CYS A 107 18.22 32.47 20.48
N GLY A 108 18.16 31.46 19.59
CA GLY A 108 18.76 30.14 19.79
C GLY A 108 18.02 29.23 20.78
N GLN A 109 17.04 29.73 21.52
CA GLN A 109 16.30 28.93 22.50
C GLN A 109 15.37 27.91 21.82
N HIS A 110 15.24 26.72 22.41
CA HIS A 110 14.31 25.65 21.97
C HIS A 110 12.85 25.95 22.34
N ALA A 111 12.34 27.08 21.84
CA ALA A 111 11.01 27.59 22.15
C ALA A 111 10.17 27.89 20.90
N ALA A 112 10.68 27.62 19.69
CA ALA A 112 9.93 27.85 18.47
C ALA A 112 8.89 26.74 18.24
N ARG A 113 7.62 27.12 18.18
CA ARG A 113 6.46 26.23 18.01
C ARG A 113 5.67 26.62 16.75
N PRO A 114 4.98 25.68 16.09
CA PRO A 114 4.19 25.98 14.90
C PRO A 114 3.05 26.93 15.26
N LEU A 115 2.88 27.97 14.45
CA LEU A 115 1.78 28.92 14.57
C LEU A 115 0.52 28.32 13.94
N TRP A 116 -0.62 28.50 14.59
CA TRP A 116 -1.91 28.03 14.09
C TRP A 116 -2.74 29.22 13.63
N ARG A 117 -3.54 29.03 12.59
CA ARG A 117 -4.47 30.03 12.06
C ARG A 117 -5.89 29.48 12.10
N CYS A 118 -6.82 30.30 12.60
CA CYS A 118 -8.24 29.99 12.52
C CYS A 118 -8.80 30.28 11.12
N HIS A 119 -9.53 29.33 10.54
CA HIS A 119 -10.14 29.51 9.22
C HIS A 119 -11.35 30.45 9.23
N GLU A 120 -12.02 30.63 10.38
CA GLU A 120 -13.21 31.49 10.46
C GLU A 120 -12.86 32.96 10.71
N CYS A 121 -11.97 33.24 11.66
CA CYS A 121 -11.62 34.63 12.01
C CYS A 121 -10.20 35.05 11.58
N SER A 122 -9.44 34.18 10.91
CA SER A 122 -8.04 34.40 10.49
C SER A 122 -7.07 34.73 11.63
N HIS A 123 -7.48 34.60 12.90
CA HIS A 123 -6.59 34.88 14.03
C HIS A 123 -5.50 33.80 14.14
N GLU A 124 -4.26 34.26 14.24
CA GLU A 124 -3.09 33.42 14.46
C GLU A 124 -2.80 33.31 15.95
N PHE A 125 -2.51 32.10 16.43
CA PHE A 125 -2.29 31.83 17.84
C PHE A 125 -1.38 30.62 18.05
N LEU A 126 -0.81 30.53 19.25
CA LEU A 126 -0.05 29.36 19.68
C LEU A 126 -0.98 28.40 20.45
N PRO A 127 -1.10 27.13 20.04
CA PRO A 127 -1.88 26.16 20.80
C PRO A 127 -1.22 25.91 22.16
N ARG A 128 -2.03 25.91 23.22
CA ARG A 128 -1.58 25.58 24.58
C ARG A 128 -1.44 24.07 24.76
N ASP A 129 -2.37 23.31 24.17
CA ASP A 129 -2.50 21.87 24.31
C ASP A 129 -2.42 21.16 22.95
N GLU A 130 -1.90 19.94 22.94
CA GLU A 130 -1.76 19.12 21.73
C GLU A 130 -3.08 18.47 21.29
N SER A 131 -4.03 18.29 22.22
CA SER A 131 -5.32 17.67 21.95
C SER A 131 -6.35 18.72 21.51
N ALA A 132 -6.55 18.83 20.19
CA ALA A 132 -7.60 19.63 19.54
C ALA A 132 -7.56 21.14 19.87
N PRO A 133 -6.68 21.92 19.21
CA PRO A 133 -6.66 23.36 19.42
C PRO A 133 -7.98 23.99 18.96
N ALA A 134 -8.49 24.92 19.77
CA ALA A 134 -9.61 25.78 19.41
C ALA A 134 -9.13 27.23 19.33
N CYS A 135 -9.72 28.01 18.43
CA CYS A 135 -9.35 29.42 18.31
C CYS A 135 -9.71 30.18 19.60
N PRO A 136 -8.77 30.92 20.23
CA PRO A 136 -9.05 31.64 21.47
C PRO A 136 -10.05 32.79 21.29
N ARG A 137 -10.23 33.29 20.06
CA ARG A 137 -11.08 34.43 19.75
C ARG A 137 -12.53 34.06 19.44
N CYS A 138 -12.74 33.04 18.61
CA CYS A 138 -14.08 32.61 18.17
C CYS A 138 -14.49 31.21 18.63
N ARG A 139 -13.60 30.49 19.34
CA ARG A 139 -13.79 29.09 19.80
C ARG A 139 -14.03 28.06 18.70
N SER A 140 -13.86 28.43 17.44
CA SER A 140 -13.95 27.50 16.32
C SER A 140 -12.86 26.43 16.40
N THR A 141 -13.25 25.19 16.09
CA THR A 141 -12.34 24.04 15.91
C THR A 141 -11.79 23.96 14.50
N LYS A 142 -12.23 24.83 13.58
CA LYS A 142 -11.68 24.96 12.24
C LYS A 142 -10.38 25.76 12.29
N VAL A 143 -9.33 25.12 12.76
CA VAL A 143 -7.98 25.67 12.87
C VAL A 143 -7.01 24.75 12.14
N GLY A 144 -5.99 25.34 11.54
CA GLY A 144 -4.91 24.60 10.88
C GLY A 144 -3.57 25.22 11.22
N SER A 145 -2.48 24.51 10.92
CA SER A 145 -1.17 25.16 10.89
C SER A 145 -1.25 26.36 9.94
N ALA A 146 -0.68 27.49 10.35
CA ALA A 146 -0.41 28.61 9.47
C ALA A 146 0.69 28.18 8.49
N ALA A 147 0.35 27.26 7.58
CA ALA A 147 1.20 26.96 6.46
C ALA A 147 1.37 28.25 5.67
N ALA A 148 2.59 28.50 5.22
CA ALA A 148 2.79 29.48 4.17
C ALA A 148 1.90 29.05 3.00
N SER A 149 0.92 29.87 2.64
CA SER A 149 0.24 29.68 1.37
C SER A 149 1.32 29.65 0.27
N PRO A 150 1.35 28.63 -0.60
CA PRO A 150 2.26 28.62 -1.74
C PRO A 150 1.99 29.79 -2.68
#